data_AF-A0A179VGG8-F1
#
_entry.id   AF-A0A179VGG8-F1
#
_cell.length_a   1.000
_cell.length_b   1.000
_cell.length_c   1.000
_cell.angle_alpha   90.00
_cell.angle_beta   90.00
_cell.angle_gamma   90.00
#
_symmetry.space_group_name_H-M   'P 1'
#
loop_
_entity.id
_entity.type
_entity.pdbx_description
1 polymer ?
#
loop_
_entity_poly.entity_id
_entity_poly.type
_entity_poly.pdbx_seq_one_letter_code
_entity_poly.pdbx_strand_id
1 'polypeptide(L)'
;MGNYTELFVRLELRKDAPEAVLAALAAYSRGEPDLPRGLADHEFFDSPDWDRVLSMGDYVTPTAQQPVQFWMDEVDNPDQWRLIVHCSAKNYHGSFEKFLDWIIPYADARPGEFLGYVLNEDNADELRLIFYPPADRRYLTVVETSPGGCGIVIDGEVETPQRELEAQSAINRGEYH
;
A
#
# COMPACT_ATOMS: atom_id res chain seq x y z
N MET A 1 -8.25 -18.42 -13.85
CA MET A 1 -8.74 -17.14 -13.28
C MET A 1 -7.53 -16.49 -12.63
N GLY A 2 -7.29 -15.20 -12.90
CA GLY A 2 -6.02 -14.56 -12.56
C GLY A 2 -6.16 -13.75 -11.29
N ASN A 3 -5.32 -14.01 -10.31
CA ASN A 3 -5.20 -13.23 -9.08
C ASN A 3 -4.73 -11.81 -9.42
N TYR A 4 -5.63 -10.82 -9.29
CA TYR A 4 -5.28 -9.42 -9.37
C TYR A 4 -5.01 -8.86 -7.98
N THR A 5 -4.04 -7.97 -7.91
CA THR A 5 -3.81 -7.13 -6.73
C THR A 5 -4.22 -5.71 -7.11
N GLU A 6 -4.98 -5.06 -6.25
CA GLU A 6 -5.34 -3.66 -6.32
C GLU A 6 -4.33 -2.85 -5.51
N LEU A 7 -3.88 -1.74 -6.08
CA LEU A 7 -3.07 -0.73 -5.41
C LEU A 7 -3.82 0.59 -5.47
N PHE A 8 -4.04 1.19 -4.30
CA PHE A 8 -4.43 2.58 -4.16
C PHE A 8 -3.38 3.30 -3.31
N VAL A 9 -2.79 4.36 -3.83
CA VAL A 9 -1.89 5.23 -3.06
C VAL A 9 -2.04 6.69 -3.48
N ARG A 10 -2.03 7.59 -2.49
CA ARG A 10 -2.01 9.04 -2.68
C ARG A 10 -0.75 9.60 -2.02
N LEU A 11 -0.02 10.44 -2.73
CA LEU A 11 1.21 11.06 -2.24
C LEU A 11 1.24 12.54 -2.61
N GLU A 12 1.72 13.35 -1.67
CA GLU A 12 2.28 14.66 -1.94
C GLU A 12 3.79 14.48 -2.04
N LEU A 13 4.45 15.00 -3.09
CA LEU A 13 5.89 14.84 -3.27
C LEU A 13 6.67 16.02 -2.71
N ARG A 14 7.79 15.76 -2.05
CA ARG A 14 8.72 16.78 -1.59
C ARG A 14 9.14 17.72 -2.73
N LYS A 15 9.27 19.01 -2.42
CA LYS A 15 9.60 20.07 -3.40
C LYS A 15 10.95 19.88 -4.09
N ASP A 16 11.87 19.18 -3.44
CA ASP A 16 13.19 18.79 -3.93
C ASP A 16 13.23 17.41 -4.60
N ALA A 17 12.07 16.83 -4.95
CA ALA A 17 12.02 15.57 -5.70
C ALA A 17 12.77 15.72 -7.03
N PRO A 18 13.63 14.75 -7.41
CA PRO A 18 14.41 14.85 -8.63
C PRO A 18 13.54 14.98 -9.89
N GLU A 19 13.95 15.82 -10.84
CA GLU A 19 13.22 16.02 -12.11
C GLU A 19 12.97 14.71 -12.87
N ALA A 20 13.93 13.78 -12.80
CA ALA A 20 13.77 12.43 -13.37
C ALA A 20 12.56 11.70 -12.77
N VAL A 21 12.33 11.79 -11.45
CA VAL A 21 11.17 11.16 -10.78
C VAL A 21 9.88 11.78 -11.29
N LEU A 22 9.81 13.12 -11.35
CA LEU A 22 8.64 13.85 -11.84
C LEU A 22 8.34 13.50 -13.32
N ALA A 23 9.37 13.41 -14.15
CA ALA A 23 9.24 13.04 -15.55
C ALA A 23 8.70 11.62 -15.74
N ALA A 24 9.18 10.65 -14.94
CA ALA A 24 8.69 9.29 -14.95
C ALA A 24 7.20 9.20 -14.57
N LEU A 25 6.79 9.87 -13.47
CA LEU A 25 5.39 9.90 -13.03
C LEU A 25 4.47 10.59 -14.06
N ALA A 26 4.94 11.66 -14.69
CA ALA A 26 4.21 12.31 -15.78
C ALA A 26 4.09 11.41 -17.01
N ALA A 27 5.08 10.57 -17.29
CA ALA A 27 5.03 9.57 -18.37
C ALA A 27 3.97 8.51 -18.07
N TYR A 28 3.91 8.02 -16.83
CA TYR A 28 2.82 7.14 -16.37
C TYR A 28 1.44 7.77 -16.48
N SER A 29 1.25 9.04 -16.08
CA SER A 29 -0.07 9.68 -16.13
C SER A 29 -0.59 9.91 -17.55
N ARG A 30 0.31 9.94 -18.55
CA ARG A 30 -0.05 9.97 -19.98
C ARG A 30 -0.29 8.58 -20.58
N GLY A 31 -0.04 7.51 -19.84
CA GLY A 31 -0.10 6.14 -20.36
C GLY A 31 1.05 5.78 -21.30
N GLU A 32 2.15 6.54 -21.25
CA GLU A 32 3.35 6.32 -22.07
C GLU A 32 4.60 6.28 -21.17
N PRO A 33 4.74 5.26 -20.29
CA PRO A 33 5.88 5.19 -19.38
C PRO A 33 7.20 5.13 -20.14
N ASP A 34 8.11 6.03 -19.77
CA ASP A 34 9.46 6.09 -20.29
C ASP A 34 10.41 6.19 -19.10
N LEU A 35 11.58 5.56 -19.20
CA LEU A 35 12.57 5.52 -18.14
C LEU A 35 13.56 6.68 -18.33
N PRO A 36 13.47 7.75 -17.51
CA PRO A 36 14.39 8.86 -17.65
C PRO A 36 15.81 8.43 -17.31
N ARG A 37 16.81 9.03 -17.95
CA ARG A 37 18.22 8.75 -17.66
C ARG A 37 18.51 8.99 -16.17
N GLY A 38 19.16 8.03 -15.52
CA GLY A 38 19.56 8.12 -14.11
C GLY A 38 18.55 7.55 -13.11
N LEU A 39 17.42 7.01 -13.56
CA LEU A 39 16.46 6.29 -12.71
C LEU A 39 16.62 4.77 -12.72
N ALA A 40 17.40 4.22 -13.66
CA ALA A 40 17.50 2.79 -13.92
C ALA A 40 18.07 1.95 -12.77
N ASP A 41 18.71 2.56 -11.78
CA ASP A 41 19.43 1.82 -10.71
C ASP A 41 18.51 1.32 -9.57
N HIS A 42 17.20 1.60 -9.62
CA HIS A 42 16.24 1.13 -8.60
C HIS A 42 15.57 -0.20 -9.00
N GLU A 43 15.43 -1.13 -8.05
CA GLU A 43 14.89 -2.48 -8.26
C GLU A 43 13.49 -2.51 -8.91
N PHE A 44 12.71 -1.43 -8.74
CA PHE A 44 11.44 -1.26 -9.43
C PHE A 44 11.60 -1.35 -10.95
N PHE A 45 12.61 -0.69 -11.53
CA PHE A 45 12.83 -0.65 -12.97
C PHE A 45 13.51 -1.90 -13.52
N ASP A 46 14.02 -2.78 -12.66
CA ASP A 46 14.48 -4.13 -13.04
C ASP A 46 13.31 -5.11 -13.21
N SER A 47 12.11 -4.76 -12.76
CA SER A 47 10.95 -5.64 -12.85
C SER A 47 10.42 -5.72 -14.29
N PRO A 48 10.12 -6.91 -14.82
CA PRO A 48 9.79 -7.11 -16.25
C PRO A 48 8.46 -6.47 -16.70
N ASP A 49 7.76 -5.83 -15.79
CA ASP A 49 6.45 -5.21 -15.97
C ASP A 49 6.37 -3.78 -15.45
N TRP A 50 7.50 -3.15 -15.10
CA TRP A 50 7.53 -1.79 -14.54
C TRP A 50 6.72 -0.81 -15.42
N ASP A 51 6.86 -0.88 -16.74
CA ASP A 51 6.25 -0.01 -17.74
C ASP A 51 4.73 -0.18 -17.88
N ARG A 52 4.15 -1.23 -17.30
CA ARG A 52 2.72 -1.55 -17.45
C ARG A 52 2.01 -1.85 -16.14
N VAL A 53 2.74 -2.09 -15.05
CA VAL A 53 2.16 -2.51 -13.77
C VAL A 53 1.17 -1.48 -13.22
N LEU A 54 1.43 -0.18 -13.45
CA LEU A 54 0.55 0.91 -13.03
C LEU A 54 -0.48 1.30 -14.10
N SER A 55 -0.37 0.79 -15.32
CA SER A 55 -1.15 1.24 -16.49
C SER A 55 -2.48 0.49 -16.65
N MET A 56 -2.69 -0.56 -15.86
CA MET A 56 -3.90 -1.36 -15.90
C MET A 56 -4.99 -0.71 -15.04
N GLY A 57 -6.11 -0.37 -15.67
CA GLY A 57 -7.31 0.10 -14.97
C GLY A 57 -7.74 -0.87 -13.88
N ASP A 58 -8.51 -0.35 -12.94
CA ASP A 58 -9.07 -1.18 -11.89
C ASP A 58 -10.19 -2.07 -12.47
N TYR A 59 -9.93 -3.38 -12.52
CA TYR A 59 -10.89 -4.42 -12.90
C TYR A 59 -11.76 -4.85 -11.72
N VAL A 60 -11.34 -4.53 -10.49
CA VAL A 60 -11.99 -4.90 -9.23
C VAL A 60 -13.00 -3.81 -8.83
N THR A 61 -12.60 -2.52 -8.88
CA THR A 61 -13.49 -1.36 -8.71
C THR A 61 -13.31 -0.29 -9.80
N PRO A 62 -14.09 -0.30 -10.90
CA PRO A 62 -13.90 0.63 -12.02
C PRO A 62 -14.35 2.07 -11.69
N THR A 63 -13.60 2.73 -10.80
CA THR A 63 -13.92 4.03 -10.22
C THR A 63 -12.95 5.12 -10.68
N ALA A 64 -11.70 4.77 -11.03
CA ALA A 64 -10.74 5.70 -11.63
C ALA A 64 -10.76 5.63 -13.17
N GLN A 65 -10.96 6.76 -13.84
CA GLN A 65 -10.87 6.84 -15.32
C GLN A 65 -9.43 6.72 -15.83
N GLN A 66 -8.44 7.04 -14.98
CA GLN A 66 -7.01 6.94 -15.28
C GLN A 66 -6.28 6.30 -14.09
N PRO A 67 -5.48 5.24 -14.31
CA PRO A 67 -4.79 4.53 -13.25
C PRO A 67 -3.76 5.36 -12.49
N VAL A 68 -3.15 6.34 -13.16
CA VAL A 68 -2.17 7.26 -12.58
C VAL A 68 -2.61 8.68 -12.88
N GLN A 69 -2.80 9.47 -11.83
CA GLN A 69 -3.10 10.90 -11.91
C GLN A 69 -1.95 11.64 -11.26
N PHE A 70 -1.34 12.57 -11.99
CA PHE A 70 -0.17 13.32 -11.54
C PHE A 70 -0.27 14.77 -11.99
N TRP A 71 -0.26 15.70 -11.04
CA TRP A 71 -0.43 17.13 -11.31
C TRP A 71 0.26 18.00 -10.27
N MET A 72 0.56 19.25 -10.64
CA MET A 72 0.96 20.27 -9.70
C MET A 72 -0.29 20.91 -9.09
N ASP A 73 -0.35 21.04 -7.78
CA ASP A 73 -1.37 21.85 -7.12
C ASP A 73 -1.10 23.34 -7.40
N GLU A 74 -2.08 23.99 -8.01
CA GLU A 74 -2.02 25.41 -8.37
C GLU A 74 -2.85 26.29 -7.42
N VAL A 75 -3.64 25.69 -6.51
CA VAL A 75 -4.68 26.39 -5.75
C VAL A 75 -4.39 26.43 -4.27
N ASP A 76 -4.27 25.26 -3.63
CA ASP A 76 -4.20 25.18 -2.17
C ASP A 76 -2.76 25.24 -1.69
N ASN A 77 -1.85 24.57 -2.41
CA ASN A 77 -0.43 24.53 -2.13
C ASN A 77 0.37 24.71 -3.43
N PRO A 78 0.61 25.97 -3.88
CA PRO A 78 1.43 26.21 -5.06
C PRO A 78 2.81 25.56 -4.89
N ASP A 79 3.29 24.93 -5.94
CA ASP A 79 4.55 24.16 -6.01
C ASP A 79 4.52 22.77 -5.34
N GLN A 80 3.34 22.21 -5.07
CA GLN A 80 3.18 20.87 -4.51
C GLN A 80 2.75 19.87 -5.58
N TRP A 81 3.61 18.90 -5.92
CA TRP A 81 3.21 17.80 -6.81
C TRP A 81 2.35 16.80 -6.05
N ARG A 82 1.25 16.36 -6.68
CA ARG A 82 0.33 15.35 -6.17
C ARG A 82 0.27 14.15 -7.11
N LEU A 83 0.27 12.97 -6.51
CA LEU A 83 0.17 11.69 -7.20
C LEU A 83 -0.98 10.89 -6.60
N ILE A 84 -1.84 10.35 -7.45
CA ILE A 84 -2.76 9.27 -7.12
C ILE A 84 -2.48 8.12 -8.08
N VAL A 85 -2.26 6.93 -7.53
CA VAL A 85 -2.23 5.67 -8.28
C VAL A 85 -3.39 4.83 -7.80
N HIS A 86 -4.25 4.41 -8.71
CA HIS A 86 -5.34 3.47 -8.47
C HIS A 86 -5.43 2.48 -9.62
N CYS A 87 -4.90 1.28 -9.44
CA CYS A 87 -4.75 0.31 -10.52
C CYS A 87 -4.92 -1.12 -10.01
N SER A 88 -5.15 -2.05 -10.94
CA SER A 88 -5.16 -3.48 -10.63
C SER A 88 -4.27 -4.25 -11.60
N ALA A 89 -3.36 -5.07 -11.08
CA ALA A 89 -2.43 -5.82 -11.88
C ALA A 89 -2.10 -7.18 -11.26
N LYS A 90 -1.58 -8.09 -12.09
CA LYS A 90 -1.01 -9.34 -11.61
C LYS A 90 0.36 -9.06 -11.00
N ASN A 91 0.41 -8.90 -9.68
CA ASN A 91 1.62 -8.50 -8.96
C ASN A 91 2.59 -9.68 -8.69
N TYR A 92 2.84 -10.56 -9.66
CA TYR A 92 3.64 -11.78 -9.45
C TYR A 92 5.11 -11.52 -9.10
N HIS A 93 5.62 -10.34 -9.41
CA HIS A 93 7.01 -9.95 -9.20
C HIS A 93 7.21 -8.96 -8.04
N GLY A 94 6.15 -8.69 -7.25
CA GLY A 94 6.18 -7.69 -6.18
C GLY A 94 6.42 -6.27 -6.70
N SER A 95 5.98 -5.98 -7.92
CA SER A 95 6.22 -4.71 -8.61
C SER A 95 5.53 -3.54 -7.91
N PHE A 96 4.40 -3.75 -7.23
CA PHE A 96 3.80 -2.73 -6.37
C PHE A 96 4.65 -2.40 -5.15
N GLU A 97 5.17 -3.41 -4.45
CA GLU A 97 6.06 -3.21 -3.31
C GLU A 97 7.32 -2.44 -3.71
N LYS A 98 7.93 -2.82 -4.84
CA LYS A 98 9.11 -2.13 -5.38
C LYS A 98 8.80 -0.70 -5.82
N PHE A 99 7.64 -0.47 -6.41
CA PHE A 99 7.16 0.87 -6.73
C PHE A 99 7.03 1.73 -5.46
N LEU A 100 6.42 1.19 -4.41
CA LEU A 100 6.28 1.88 -3.12
C LEU A 100 7.64 2.18 -2.49
N ASP A 101 8.56 1.22 -2.51
CA ASP A 101 9.93 1.43 -2.02
C ASP A 101 10.68 2.51 -2.82
N TRP A 102 10.40 2.63 -4.11
CA TRP A 102 10.96 3.68 -4.97
C TRP A 102 10.38 5.06 -4.66
N ILE A 103 9.06 5.18 -4.53
CA ILE A 103 8.39 6.48 -4.52
C ILE A 103 8.25 7.09 -3.12
N ILE A 104 8.07 6.27 -2.08
CA ILE A 104 7.87 6.74 -0.70
C ILE A 104 9.00 7.66 -0.21
N PRO A 105 10.29 7.43 -0.51
CA PRO A 105 11.37 8.35 -0.12
C PRO A 105 11.19 9.79 -0.62
N TYR A 106 10.40 9.99 -1.68
CA TYR A 106 10.09 11.30 -2.24
C TYR A 106 8.77 11.89 -1.73
N ALA A 107 8.03 11.19 -0.87
CA ALA A 107 6.80 11.74 -0.30
C ALA A 107 7.10 12.78 0.79
N ASP A 108 6.35 13.87 0.76
CA ASP A 108 6.24 14.87 1.83
C ASP A 108 5.07 14.48 2.73
N ALA A 109 5.35 13.59 3.68
CA ALA A 109 4.34 13.05 4.59
C ALA A 109 4.90 12.97 6.00
N ARG A 110 4.00 12.93 6.99
CA ARG A 110 4.39 12.79 8.40
C ARG A 110 4.54 11.32 8.77
N PRO A 111 5.45 10.98 9.70
CA PRO A 111 5.57 9.61 10.19
C PRO A 111 4.21 9.07 10.69
N GLY A 112 3.80 7.89 10.22
CA GLY A 112 2.50 7.29 10.53
C GLY A 112 1.31 7.84 9.74
N GLU A 113 1.54 8.71 8.75
CA GLU A 113 0.48 9.21 7.87
C GLU A 113 0.00 8.12 6.90
N PHE A 114 -1.33 8.02 6.74
CA PHE A 114 -1.95 7.05 5.83
C PHE A 114 -1.80 7.46 4.36
N LEU A 115 -1.18 6.58 3.58
CA LEU A 115 -0.88 6.80 2.16
C LEU A 115 -1.80 6.02 1.23
N GLY A 116 -2.34 4.88 1.66
CA GLY A 116 -3.15 4.03 0.78
C GLY A 116 -3.24 2.58 1.23
N TYR A 117 -3.55 1.68 0.30
CA TYR A 117 -3.69 0.26 0.56
C TYR A 117 -3.30 -0.62 -0.62
N VAL A 118 -3.06 -1.89 -0.31
CA VAL A 118 -2.93 -3.01 -1.25
C VAL A 118 -3.96 -4.06 -0.86
N LEU A 119 -4.73 -4.55 -1.84
CA LEU A 119 -5.76 -5.57 -1.65
C LEU A 119 -5.56 -6.68 -2.69
N ASN A 120 -5.46 -7.93 -2.25
CA ASN A 120 -5.32 -9.08 -3.15
C ASN A 120 -6.68 -9.77 -3.34
N GLU A 121 -7.05 -10.13 -4.57
CA GLU A 121 -8.34 -10.79 -4.85
C GLU A 121 -8.45 -12.18 -4.21
N ASP A 122 -7.37 -12.96 -4.17
CA ASP A 122 -7.39 -14.32 -3.59
C ASP A 122 -7.39 -14.29 -2.05
N ASN A 123 -6.87 -13.21 -1.46
CA ASN A 123 -6.86 -12.94 -0.02
C ASN A 123 -7.61 -11.63 0.27
N ALA A 124 -8.85 -11.51 -0.23
CA ALA A 124 -9.66 -10.30 -0.05
C ALA A 124 -9.97 -10.00 1.43
N ASP A 125 -9.76 -10.98 2.31
CA ASP A 125 -9.81 -10.88 3.76
C ASP A 125 -8.54 -10.25 4.37
N GLU A 126 -7.46 -10.06 3.62
CA GLU A 126 -6.19 -9.46 4.07
C GLU A 126 -5.95 -8.08 3.40
N LEU A 127 -6.47 -7.02 4.02
CA LEU A 127 -6.21 -5.65 3.58
C LEU A 127 -4.87 -5.15 4.14
N ARG A 128 -3.94 -4.72 3.28
CA ARG A 128 -2.67 -4.12 3.71
C ARG A 128 -2.73 -2.60 3.57
N LEU A 129 -2.73 -1.89 4.68
CA LEU A 129 -2.66 -0.43 4.73
C LEU A 129 -1.21 0.04 4.63
N ILE A 130 -0.98 1.16 3.94
CA ILE A 130 0.33 1.76 3.69
C ILE A 130 0.46 3.04 4.53
N PHE A 131 1.52 3.14 5.32
CA PHE A 131 1.82 4.31 6.16
C PHE A 131 3.23 4.86 5.91
N TYR A 132 3.40 6.18 6.03
CA TYR A 132 4.70 6.82 5.83
C TYR A 132 5.68 6.52 6.99
N PRO A 133 6.96 6.22 6.72
CA PRO A 133 7.97 5.97 7.77
C PRO A 133 8.38 7.22 8.58
N PRO A 134 8.90 7.08 9.80
CA PRO A 134 8.84 5.92 10.67
C PRO A 134 7.42 5.72 11.21
N ALA A 135 6.74 4.72 10.68
CA ALA A 135 5.71 4.00 11.40
C ALA A 135 6.41 2.77 12.00
N ASP A 136 5.93 2.26 13.13
CA ASP A 136 6.46 1.02 13.73
C ASP A 136 6.47 -0.14 12.70
N ARG A 137 5.63 -0.05 11.66
CA ARG A 137 5.62 -0.88 10.46
C ARG A 137 5.21 -0.05 9.23
N ARG A 138 5.85 -0.26 8.07
CA ARG A 138 5.46 0.37 6.78
C ARG A 138 4.08 -0.08 6.30
N TYR A 139 3.70 -1.31 6.65
CA TYR A 139 2.42 -1.92 6.30
C TYR A 139 1.70 -2.39 7.55
N LEU A 140 0.38 -2.20 7.60
CA LEU A 140 -0.50 -2.78 8.61
C LEU A 140 -1.50 -3.70 7.92
N THR A 141 -1.49 -4.98 8.27
CA THR A 141 -2.46 -5.96 7.76
C THR A 141 -3.68 -5.99 8.66
N VAL A 142 -4.86 -5.78 8.08
CA VAL A 142 -6.15 -5.96 8.73
C VAL A 142 -6.77 -7.23 8.17
N VAL A 143 -7.07 -8.19 9.04
CA VAL A 143 -7.77 -9.44 8.70
C VAL A 143 -9.18 -9.37 9.28
N GLU A 144 -10.20 -9.78 8.53
CA GLU A 144 -11.57 -9.84 9.06
C GLU A 144 -11.63 -10.81 10.25
N THR A 145 -11.70 -10.26 11.47
CA THR A 145 -12.06 -11.06 12.64
C THR A 145 -13.57 -11.09 12.72
N SER A 146 -14.20 -12.19 12.28
CA SER A 146 -15.60 -12.47 12.61
C SER A 146 -15.85 -12.23 14.12
N PRO A 147 -17.01 -11.66 14.52
CA PRO A 147 -17.28 -11.32 15.91
C PRO A 147 -17.39 -12.61 16.74
N GLY A 148 -16.25 -13.02 17.29
CA GLY A 148 -16.05 -14.31 17.95
C GLY A 148 -14.59 -14.64 18.25
N GLY A 149 -13.63 -13.96 17.61
CA GLY A 149 -12.20 -14.12 17.94
C GLY A 149 -11.45 -12.82 17.67
N CYS A 150 -11.24 -12.03 18.71
CA CYS A 150 -10.32 -10.89 18.65
C CYS A 150 -8.90 -11.45 18.59
N GLY A 151 -8.28 -11.41 17.41
CA GLY A 151 -6.89 -11.76 17.21
C GLY A 151 -6.29 -10.86 16.13
N ILE A 152 -5.44 -9.92 16.54
CA ILE A 152 -4.53 -9.27 15.61
C ILE A 152 -3.45 -10.31 15.31
N VAL A 153 -3.37 -10.80 14.07
CA VAL A 153 -2.30 -11.71 13.67
C VAL A 153 -1.06 -10.87 13.36
N ILE A 154 -0.02 -11.05 14.17
CA ILE A 154 1.29 -10.43 14.01
C ILE A 154 2.25 -11.57 13.65
N ASP A 155 2.75 -11.59 12.41
CA ASP A 155 3.80 -12.49 11.89
C ASP A 155 3.98 -13.81 12.65
N GLY A 156 3.02 -14.74 12.50
CA GLY A 156 3.21 -16.14 12.85
C GLY A 156 3.18 -16.51 14.35
N GLU A 157 2.99 -15.56 15.27
CA GLU A 157 2.71 -15.87 16.68
C GLU A 157 1.36 -15.30 17.11
N VAL A 158 0.44 -16.21 17.46
CA VAL A 158 -0.83 -15.87 18.09
C VAL A 158 -0.54 -15.48 19.54
N GLU A 159 -0.37 -14.19 19.81
CA GLU A 159 -0.46 -13.71 21.19
C GLU A 159 -1.91 -13.84 21.66
N THR A 160 -2.17 -14.92 22.40
CA THR A 160 -3.45 -15.12 23.08
C THR A 160 -3.51 -14.13 24.26
N PRO A 161 -4.54 -13.30 24.38
CA PRO A 161 -4.65 -12.39 25.52
C PRO A 161 -4.70 -13.20 26.82
N GLN A 162 -3.74 -12.95 27.71
CA GLN A 162 -3.55 -13.66 28.98
C GLN A 162 -4.67 -13.43 30.02
N ARG A 163 -5.85 -12.96 29.61
CA ARG A 163 -6.97 -12.63 30.51
C ARG A 163 -8.09 -13.67 30.59
N GLU A 164 -8.03 -14.77 29.86
CA GLU A 164 -9.05 -15.84 29.96
C GLU A 164 -8.64 -17.10 30.74
N LEU A 165 -7.37 -17.21 31.17
CA LEU A 165 -6.91 -18.37 31.96
C LEU A 165 -7.31 -18.30 33.45
N GLU A 166 -7.69 -17.14 33.97
CA GLU A 166 -8.15 -17.03 35.37
C GLU A 166 -9.65 -17.29 35.54
N ALA A 167 -10.46 -17.15 34.48
CA ALA A 167 -11.90 -17.42 34.54
C ALA A 167 -12.22 -18.93 34.52
N GLN A 168 -11.38 -19.75 33.86
CA GLN A 168 -11.59 -21.21 33.80
C GLN A 168 -11.07 -21.96 35.04
N SER A 169 -10.15 -21.36 35.82
CA SER A 169 -9.65 -21.94 37.08
C SER A 169 -10.63 -21.76 38.26
N ALA A 170 -11.52 -20.77 38.20
CA ALA A 170 -12.51 -20.53 39.25
C ALA A 170 -13.74 -21.46 39.17
N ILE A 171 -14.04 -22.00 37.98
CA ILE A 171 -15.21 -22.86 37.76
C ILE A 171 -14.91 -24.34 38.12
N ASN A 172 -13.64 -24.74 38.17
CA ASN A 172 -13.22 -26.12 38.49
C ASN A 172 -12.87 -26.37 39.96
N ARG A 173 -13.04 -25.40 40.87
CA ARG A 173 -13.00 -25.65 42.32
C ARG A 173 -14.40 -25.54 42.88
N GLY A 174 -15.15 -26.62 42.74
CA GLY A 174 -16.39 -26.81 43.48
C GLY A 174 -16.11 -26.72 44.98
N GLU A 175 -16.68 -25.71 45.64
CA GLU A 175 -16.94 -25.75 47.06
C GLU A 175 -18.44 -25.50 47.25
N TYR A 176 -19.15 -26.60 47.49
CA TYR A 176 -20.39 -26.60 48.24
C TYR A 176 -20.10 -26.06 49.64
N HIS A 177 -20.85 -25.05 50.09
CA HIS A 177 -21.54 -25.04 51.38
C HIS A 177 -22.62 -23.96 51.42
#